data_AF-A0A944JS74-F1
#
_entry.id   AF-A0A944JS74-F1
#
_cell.length_a   1.000
_cell.length_b   1.000
_cell.length_c   1.000
_cell.angle_alpha   90.00
_cell.angle_beta   90.00
_cell.angle_gamma   90.00
#
_symmetry.space_group_name_H-M   'P 1'
#
loop_
_entity.id
_entity.type
_entity.pdbx_description
1 polymer ?
#
loop_
_entity_poly.entity_id
_entity_poly.type
_entity_poly.pdbx_seq_one_letter_code
_entity_poly.pdbx_strand_id
1 'polypeptide(L)'
;MSDEIEAGKGVVEISLADAIQATRDLNEYVVSLDRILSRIGTGGKDPEILCDYVVDRKVMRRLANLRNVICTALEQQLGADAVDEIAEEAYFYTD
;
A
#
# COMPACT_ATOMS: atom_id res chain seq x y z
N MET A 1 25.18 4.11 -11.85
CA MET A 1 25.89 3.73 -10.62
C MET A 1 24.80 3.80 -9.58
N SER A 2 24.07 2.69 -9.45
CA SER A 2 22.96 2.57 -8.52
C SER A 2 23.61 2.56 -7.15
N ASP A 3 23.57 3.70 -6.48
CA ASP A 3 23.83 3.70 -5.05
C ASP A 3 22.73 2.81 -4.49
N GLU A 4 23.11 1.57 -4.13
CA GLU A 4 22.33 0.76 -3.22
C GLU A 4 21.86 1.72 -2.14
N ILE A 5 20.55 1.87 -1.99
CA ILE A 5 19.98 2.42 -0.77
C ILE A 5 20.46 1.45 0.31
N GLU A 6 21.67 1.67 0.82
CA GLU A 6 22.12 1.09 2.06
C GLU A 6 20.98 1.44 3.00
N ALA A 7 20.28 0.42 3.49
CA ALA A 7 19.36 0.57 4.59
C ALA A 7 20.19 1.02 5.80
N GLY A 8 20.62 2.28 5.76
CA GLY A 8 21.36 2.94 6.79
C GLY A 8 20.45 2.97 8.01
N LYS A 9 21.06 3.23 9.17
CA LYS A 9 20.35 3.43 10.44
C LYS A 9 19.52 4.73 10.43
N GLY A 10 18.70 4.97 9.40
CA GLY A 10 17.74 6.04 9.31
C GLY A 10 16.46 5.64 10.05
N VAL A 11 15.89 6.58 10.79
CA VAL A 11 14.56 6.45 11.38
C VAL A 11 13.66 7.42 10.65
N VAL A 12 12.53 6.93 10.16
CA VAL A 12 11.43 7.77 9.66
C VAL A 12 10.35 7.84 10.73
N GLU A 13 9.77 9.02 10.90
CA GLU A 13 8.70 9.24 11.86
C GLU A 13 7.38 9.46 11.12
N ILE A 14 6.33 8.80 11.62
CA ILE A 14 4.94 9.03 11.21
C ILE A 14 4.13 9.36 12.45
N SER A 15 3.06 10.14 12.29
CA SER A 15 2.19 10.43 13.42
C SER A 15 1.55 9.13 13.95
N LEU A 16 1.31 9.07 15.26
CA LEU A 16 0.64 7.91 15.86
C LEU A 16 -0.75 7.68 15.25
N ALA A 17 -1.46 8.75 14.88
CA ALA A 17 -2.75 8.65 14.23
C ALA A 17 -2.64 7.99 12.84
N ASP A 18 -1.65 8.39 12.04
CA ASP A 18 -1.40 7.82 10.73
C ASP A 18 -0.95 6.36 10.83
N ALA A 19 -0.08 6.04 11.81
CA ALA A 19 0.36 4.66 12.07
C ALA A 19 -0.80 3.73 12.43
N ILE A 20 -1.72 4.21 13.29
CA ILE A 20 -2.92 3.46 13.68
C ILE A 20 -3.83 3.26 12.46
N GLN A 21 -4.07 4.32 11.68
CA GLN A 21 -4.93 4.23 10.51
C GLN A 21 -4.34 3.30 9.43
N ALA A 22 -3.04 3.43 9.16
CA ALA A 22 -2.30 2.57 8.26
C ALA A 22 -2.41 1.10 8.66
N THR A 23 -2.20 0.80 9.94
CA THR A 23 -2.28 -0.56 10.47
C THR A 23 -3.69 -1.15 10.32
N ARG A 24 -4.73 -0.35 10.60
CA ARG A 24 -6.13 -0.77 10.42
C ARG A 24 -6.46 -1.08 8.97
N ASP A 25 -6.05 -0.21 8.05
CA ASP A 25 -6.29 -0.35 6.62
C ASP A 25 -5.55 -1.58 6.08
N LEU A 26 -4.26 -1.72 6.38
CA LEU A 26 -3.47 -2.89 5.97
C LEU A 26 -4.07 -4.20 6.47
N ASN A 27 -4.46 -4.27 7.75
CA ASN A 27 -5.06 -5.47 8.32
C ASN A 27 -6.42 -5.80 7.67
N GLU A 28 -7.26 -4.79 7.42
CA GLU A 28 -8.53 -5.00 6.70
C GLU A 28 -8.28 -5.55 5.30
N TYR A 29 -7.29 -5.02 4.56
CA TYR A 29 -7.01 -5.43 3.19
C TYR A 29 -6.46 -6.84 3.12
N VAL A 30 -5.45 -7.17 3.93
CA VAL A 30 -4.89 -8.52 3.97
C VAL A 30 -5.97 -9.56 4.25
N VAL A 31 -6.80 -9.34 5.28
CA VAL A 31 -7.82 -10.30 5.68
C VAL A 31 -8.97 -10.37 4.67
N SER A 32 -9.44 -9.23 4.16
CA SER A 32 -10.60 -9.20 3.28
C SER A 32 -10.26 -9.70 1.89
N LEU A 33 -9.12 -9.30 1.33
CA LEU A 33 -8.67 -9.76 0.00
C LEU A 33 -8.39 -11.26 0.01
N ASP A 34 -7.71 -11.79 1.04
CA ASP A 34 -7.48 -13.23 1.18
C ASP A 34 -8.80 -14.02 1.16
N ARG A 35 -9.79 -13.58 1.95
CA ARG A 35 -11.11 -14.23 2.02
C ARG A 35 -11.90 -14.11 0.72
N ILE A 36 -11.87 -12.95 0.08
CA ILE A 36 -12.58 -12.70 -1.18
C ILE A 36 -11.96 -13.55 -2.28
N LEU A 37 -10.65 -13.47 -2.48
CA LEU A 37 -9.94 -14.21 -3.52
C LEU A 37 -10.03 -15.72 -3.30
N SER A 38 -9.99 -16.19 -2.06
CA SER A 38 -10.23 -17.61 -1.74
C SER A 38 -11.63 -18.08 -2.16
N ARG A 39 -12.66 -17.25 -1.96
CA ARG A 39 -14.05 -17.58 -2.37
C ARG A 39 -14.21 -17.57 -3.90
N ILE A 40 -13.54 -16.63 -4.58
CA ILE A 40 -13.54 -16.57 -6.05
C ILE A 40 -12.80 -17.80 -6.61
N GLY A 41 -11.59 -18.09 -6.13
CA GLY A 41 -10.75 -19.18 -6.63
C GLY A 41 -11.35 -20.58 -6.41
N THR A 42 -12.22 -20.74 -5.41
CA THR A 42 -12.95 -22.00 -5.17
C THR A 42 -14.27 -22.11 -5.94
N GLY A 43 -14.65 -21.09 -6.73
CA GLY A 43 -15.92 -21.02 -7.46
C GLY A 43 -17.15 -20.76 -6.57
N GLY A 44 -16.94 -20.34 -5.32
CA GLY A 44 -18.03 -20.13 -4.35
C GLY A 44 -18.73 -18.78 -4.46
N LYS A 45 -18.15 -17.81 -5.18
CA LYS A 45 -18.72 -16.48 -5.44
C LYS A 45 -18.29 -15.93 -6.80
N ASP A 46 -19.14 -15.09 -7.37
CA ASP A 46 -18.83 -14.28 -8.56
C ASP A 46 -17.67 -13.32 -8.27
N PRO A 47 -16.69 -13.15 -9.19
CA PRO A 47 -15.63 -12.14 -9.09
C PRO A 47 -16.09 -10.71 -8.77
N GLU A 48 -17.34 -10.34 -9.10
CA GLU A 48 -17.92 -9.02 -8.82
C GLU A 48 -17.80 -8.59 -7.34
N ILE A 49 -17.78 -9.55 -6.41
CA ILE A 49 -17.63 -9.25 -4.97
C ILE A 49 -16.32 -8.51 -4.64
N LEU A 50 -15.29 -8.64 -5.48
CA LEU A 50 -14.03 -7.92 -5.32
C LEU A 50 -14.21 -6.45 -5.69
N CYS A 51 -14.92 -6.19 -6.80
CA CYS A 51 -15.24 -4.83 -7.24
C CYS A 51 -16.10 -4.11 -6.20
N ASP A 52 -17.15 -4.77 -5.71
CA ASP A 52 -18.02 -4.25 -4.65
C ASP A 52 -17.22 -3.86 -3.42
N TYR A 53 -16.34 -4.76 -2.96
CA TYR A 53 -15.48 -4.49 -1.83
C TYR A 53 -14.56 -3.28 -2.07
N VAL A 54 -13.90 -3.21 -3.22
CA VAL A 54 -12.98 -2.11 -3.57
C VAL A 54 -13.71 -0.76 -3.59
N VAL A 55 -14.90 -0.72 -4.20
CA VAL A 55 -15.71 0.49 -4.37
C VAL A 55 -16.34 0.92 -3.04
N ASP A 56 -17.08 0.03 -2.38
CA ASP A 56 -17.86 0.35 -1.18
C ASP A 56 -16.97 0.73 -0.01
N ARG A 57 -15.81 0.07 0.10
CA ARG A 57 -14.82 0.33 1.17
C ARG A 57 -13.81 1.42 0.80
N LYS A 58 -13.93 1.99 -0.40
CA LYS A 58 -13.05 3.05 -0.92
C LYS A 58 -11.57 2.67 -0.82
N VAL A 59 -11.25 1.42 -1.16
CA VAL A 59 -9.93 0.82 -0.93
C VAL A 59 -8.83 1.63 -1.61
N MET A 60 -9.03 2.03 -2.88
CA MET A 60 -8.03 2.81 -3.62
C MET A 60 -7.72 4.17 -2.99
N ARG A 61 -8.75 4.89 -2.50
CA ARG A 61 -8.55 6.18 -1.83
C ARG A 61 -7.73 6.02 -0.55
N ARG A 62 -8.01 4.98 0.23
CA ARG A 62 -7.31 4.71 1.49
C ARG A 62 -5.89 4.19 1.26
N LEU A 63 -5.67 3.37 0.22
CA LEU A 63 -4.32 2.99 -0.23
C LEU A 63 -3.51 4.21 -0.70
N ALA A 64 -4.13 5.14 -1.43
CA ALA A 64 -3.47 6.39 -1.82
C ALA A 64 -3.06 7.22 -0.59
N ASN A 65 -3.90 7.27 0.44
CA ASN A 65 -3.56 7.91 1.71
C ASN A 65 -2.41 7.21 2.43
N LEU A 66 -2.44 5.88 2.51
CA LEU A 66 -1.36 5.09 3.10
C LEU A 66 -0.03 5.31 2.37
N ARG A 67 -0.05 5.27 1.03
CA ARG A 67 1.12 5.57 0.19
C ARG A 67 1.65 6.96 0.49
N ASN A 68 0.77 7.97 0.53
CA ASN A 68 1.18 9.35 0.81
C ASN A 68 1.87 9.48 2.18
N VAL A 69 1.29 8.89 3.24
CA VAL A 69 1.90 8.91 4.58
C VAL A 69 3.32 8.32 4.56
N ILE A 70 3.51 7.18 3.90
CA ILE A 70 4.81 6.51 3.84
C ILE A 70 5.80 7.31 2.99
N CYS A 71 5.41 7.73 1.79
CA CYS A 71 6.25 8.52 0.88
C CYS A 71 6.70 9.82 1.55
N THR A 72 5.79 10.57 2.15
CA THR A 72 6.14 11.81 2.88
C THR A 72 7.09 11.56 4.04
N ALA A 73 6.98 10.43 4.74
CA ALA A 73 7.92 10.09 5.81
C ALA A 73 9.31 9.73 5.26
N LEU A 74 9.38 9.04 4.13
CA LEU A 74 10.63 8.71 3.45
C LEU A 74 11.30 9.95 2.87
N GLU A 75 10.53 10.87 2.29
CA GLU A 75 11.03 12.14 1.71
C GLU A 75 11.81 12.98 2.74
N GLN A 76 11.46 12.89 4.02
CA GLN A 76 12.17 13.59 5.10
C GLN A 76 13.63 13.12 5.26
N GLN A 77 13.94 11.88 4.84
CA GLN A 77 15.27 11.29 4.97
C GLN A 77 15.98 11.14 3.62
N LEU A 78 15.23 10.86 2.55
CA LEU A 78 15.79 10.51 1.24
C LEU A 78 15.67 11.64 0.20
N GLY A 79 14.79 12.62 0.43
CA GLY A 79 14.38 13.58 -0.58
C GLY A 79 13.33 13.02 -1.55
N ALA A 80 12.68 13.91 -2.31
CA ALA A 80 11.58 13.56 -3.21
C ALA A 80 12.04 12.68 -4.39
N ASP A 81 13.13 13.06 -5.06
CA ASP A 81 13.62 12.35 -6.25
C ASP A 81 13.91 10.86 -5.96
N ALA A 82 14.48 10.55 -4.79
CA ALA A 82 14.76 9.18 -4.39
C ALA A 82 13.48 8.38 -4.06
N VAL A 83 12.45 9.04 -3.50
CA VAL A 83 11.16 8.39 -3.23
C VAL A 83 10.38 8.12 -4.52
N ASP A 84 10.48 9.01 -5.49
CA ASP A 84 9.93 8.80 -6.83
C ASP A 84 10.62 7.62 -7.53
N GLU A 85 11.95 7.51 -7.46
CA GLU A 85 12.70 6.36 -8.00
C GLU A 85 12.24 5.04 -7.36
N ILE A 86 12.10 4.99 -6.02
CA ILE A 86 11.54 3.82 -5.31
C ILE A 86 10.13 3.48 -5.80
N ALA A 87 9.29 4.49 -6.06
CA ALA A 87 7.93 4.28 -6.54
C ALA A 87 7.89 3.76 -7.99
N GLU A 88 8.83 4.18 -8.84
CA GLU A 88 8.98 3.73 -10.22
C GLU A 88 9.51 2.30 -10.33
N GLU A 89 10.31 1.84 -9.38
CA GLU A 89 10.78 0.45 -9.28
C GLU A 89 9.67 -0.55 -8.92
N ALA A 90 8.49 -0.06 -8.51
CA ALA A 90 7.37 -0.92 -8.16
C ALA A 90 6.85 -1.70 -9.37
N TYR A 91 6.34 -2.90 -9.11
CA TYR A 91 5.69 -3.69 -10.15
C TYR A 91 4.33 -3.10 -10.53
N PHE A 92 4.12 -2.86 -11.83
CA PHE A 92 2.84 -2.45 -12.40
C PHE A 92 2.30 -3.54 -13.34
N TYR A 93 1.06 -3.94 -13.13
CA TYR A 93 0.33 -4.75 -14.10
C TYR A 93 -0.32 -3.83 -15.13
N THR A 94 0.03 -3.99 -16.41
CA THR A 94 -0.36 -3.05 -17.49
C THR A 94 -1.03 -3.71 -18.70
N ASP A 95 -1.45 -4.97 -18.56
CA ASP A 95 -2.08 -5.74 -19.65
C ASP A 95 -3.62 -5.63 -19.64
#